data_AF-A0A7R8ZYR6-F1
#
_entry.id   AF-A0A7R8ZYR6-F1
#
_cell.length_a   1.000
_cell.length_b   1.000
_cell.length_c   1.000
_cell.angle_alpha   90.00
_cell.angle_beta   90.00
_cell.angle_gamma   90.00
#
_symmetry.space_group_name_H-M   'P 1'
#
loop_
_entity.id
_entity.type
_entity.pdbx_description
1 polymer ?
#
loop_
_entity_poly.entity_id
_entity_poly.type
_entity_poly.pdbx_seq_one_letter_code
_entity_poly.pdbx_strand_id
1 'polypeptide(L)'
;MLATLRKCSLGDRLEVNTVDDPEDASSVSEDDASENPTDPPLVLGTQRRIEGMLTLAAEELSSSPLYYVMNHLCGMVKTRRGKDMDFRSALLNSGYSVSCTHANKNGFKTNAPPEFMWDLVRAWRRKTLAEDKRPQKKRATSGTERRLRARPGTEFLLAKDTVSSEEAKISFVRHPDAVPASKKNRSLLRYQMNPARNWGPKTKRQIAEVGPESENPKRAKHQNKRKDQI
;
A
#
# COMPACT_ATOMS: atom_id res chain seq x y z
N MET A 1 3.78 -15.06 43.49
CA MET A 1 3.38 -14.28 42.31
C MET A 1 4.22 -14.74 41.11
N LEU A 2 3.70 -15.66 40.30
CA LEU A 2 4.42 -16.24 39.16
C LEU A 2 4.31 -15.30 37.95
N ALA A 3 5.41 -14.61 37.63
CA ALA A 3 5.53 -13.82 36.41
C ALA A 3 5.59 -14.76 35.20
N THR A 4 4.54 -14.72 34.38
CA THR A 4 4.49 -15.40 33.09
C THR A 4 5.34 -14.60 32.11
N LEU A 5 6.61 -15.00 31.95
CA LEU A 5 7.49 -14.52 30.89
C LEU A 5 6.91 -14.93 29.53
N ARG A 6 6.22 -14.01 28.87
CA ARG A 6 5.84 -14.16 27.46
C ARG A 6 7.11 -14.20 26.62
N LYS A 7 7.33 -15.32 25.93
CA LYS A 7 8.34 -15.44 24.86
C LYS A 7 8.16 -14.27 23.88
N CYS A 8 9.09 -13.33 23.89
CA CYS A 8 9.29 -12.46 22.73
C CYS A 8 9.83 -13.35 21.62
N SER A 9 9.05 -13.60 20.57
CA SER A 9 9.62 -14.11 19.33
C SER A 9 10.46 -12.98 18.74
N LEU A 10 11.75 -12.94 19.04
CA LEU A 10 12.69 -12.28 18.14
C LEU A 10 12.50 -12.96 16.79
N GLY A 11 12.11 -12.20 15.77
CA GLY A 11 11.96 -12.71 14.42
C GLY A 11 13.22 -13.45 14.00
N ASP A 12 13.05 -14.51 13.21
CA ASP A 12 14.16 -15.27 12.64
C ASP A 12 15.16 -14.32 11.96
N ARG A 13 16.45 -14.69 11.95
CA ARG A 13 17.53 -13.92 11.33
C ARG A 13 17.21 -13.72 9.85
N LEU A 14 16.62 -12.57 9.52
CA LEU A 14 16.39 -12.16 8.14
C LEU A 14 17.75 -11.84 7.53
N GLU A 15 18.12 -12.57 6.49
CA GLU A 15 19.22 -12.17 5.63
C GLU A 15 18.81 -10.91 4.86
N VAL A 16 19.24 -9.76 5.37
CA VAL A 16 19.24 -8.48 4.67
C VAL A 16 20.44 -8.45 3.70
N ASN A 17 20.50 -9.43 2.80
CA ASN A 17 21.36 -9.30 1.63
C ASN A 17 20.71 -8.22 0.76
N THR A 18 21.51 -7.32 0.21
CA THR A 18 21.08 -6.45 -0.89
C THR A 18 20.56 -7.36 -1.99
N VAL A 19 19.23 -7.38 -2.18
CA VAL A 19 18.59 -8.23 -3.20
C VAL A 19 19.03 -7.80 -4.61
N ASP A 20 19.55 -6.58 -4.72
CA ASP A 20 20.03 -5.97 -5.93
C ASP A 20 21.52 -5.60 -5.73
N ASP A 21 22.44 -6.49 -6.11
CA ASP A 21 23.83 -6.11 -6.29
C ASP A 21 23.90 -5.13 -7.47
N PRO A 22 24.45 -3.90 -7.28
CA PRO A 22 24.47 -2.90 -8.34
C PRO A 22 25.34 -3.33 -9.54
N GLU A 23 26.27 -4.27 -9.34
CA GLU A 23 27.06 -4.86 -10.42
C GLU A 23 26.20 -5.72 -11.36
N ASP A 24 25.21 -6.45 -10.85
CA ASP A 24 24.31 -7.29 -11.66
C ASP A 24 23.20 -6.49 -12.36
N ALA A 25 22.81 -5.33 -11.82
CA ALA A 25 21.85 -4.44 -12.48
C ALA A 25 22.50 -3.54 -13.55
N SER A 26 23.80 -3.21 -13.38
CA SER A 26 24.59 -2.43 -14.33
C SER A 26 25.24 -3.28 -15.42
N SER A 27 25.33 -4.60 -15.23
CA SER A 27 25.75 -5.57 -16.25
C SER A 27 24.64 -5.99 -17.21
N VAL A 28 23.46 -5.37 -17.12
CA VAL A 28 22.64 -5.14 -18.33
C VAL A 28 23.24 -3.96 -19.10
N SER A 29 24.55 -4.02 -19.30
CA SER A 29 25.21 -3.37 -20.41
C SER A 29 24.54 -3.85 -21.68
N GLU A 30 24.36 -2.92 -22.58
CA GLU A 30 23.94 -3.10 -23.96
C GLU A 30 24.73 -4.26 -24.56
N ASP A 31 24.20 -5.49 -24.48
CA ASP A 31 24.78 -6.62 -25.19
C ASP A 31 24.73 -6.27 -26.67
N ASP A 32 25.93 -6.05 -27.19
CA ASP A 32 26.21 -5.63 -28.54
C ASP A 32 25.38 -6.43 -29.54
N ALA A 33 24.70 -5.67 -30.39
CA ALA A 33 23.99 -6.14 -31.56
C ALA A 33 24.99 -6.66 -32.62
N SER A 34 25.69 -7.75 -32.32
CA SER A 34 26.50 -8.47 -33.30
C SER A 34 26.59 -9.96 -32.99
N GLU A 35 25.49 -10.69 -33.25
CA GLU A 35 25.49 -12.03 -33.85
C GLU A 35 24.03 -12.42 -34.19
N ASN A 36 23.74 -12.66 -35.47
CA ASN A 36 22.48 -13.19 -36.01
C ASN A 36 22.83 -14.42 -36.87
N PRO A 37 21.94 -15.42 -37.14
CA PRO A 37 20.53 -15.67 -36.73
C PRO A 37 20.35 -17.12 -36.15
N THR A 38 19.23 -17.60 -35.60
CA THR A 38 18.11 -18.26 -36.32
C THR A 38 17.04 -18.83 -35.36
N ASP A 39 16.93 -18.36 -34.13
CA ASP A 39 15.81 -18.77 -33.27
C ASP A 39 14.68 -17.76 -33.41
N PRO A 40 13.42 -18.18 -33.67
CA PRO A 40 12.31 -17.25 -33.65
C PRO A 40 12.34 -16.53 -32.30
N PRO A 41 12.19 -15.19 -32.26
CA PRO A 41 12.19 -14.47 -30.99
C PRO A 41 11.20 -15.17 -30.07
N LEU A 42 11.65 -15.52 -28.86
CA LEU A 42 10.80 -16.16 -27.85
C LEU A 42 9.70 -15.16 -27.47
N VAL A 43 8.62 -15.15 -28.27
CA VAL A 43 7.45 -14.31 -28.04
C VAL A 43 6.65 -14.93 -26.90
N LEU A 44 7.04 -14.60 -25.68
CA LEU A 44 6.31 -15.00 -24.50
C LEU A 44 4.98 -14.23 -24.45
N GLY A 45 3.86 -14.93 -24.37
CA GLY A 45 2.55 -14.28 -24.16
C GLY A 45 2.49 -13.44 -22.87
N THR A 46 3.41 -13.69 -21.93
CA THR A 46 3.58 -12.96 -20.67
C THR A 46 4.60 -11.82 -20.73
N GLN A 47 5.20 -11.53 -21.89
CA GLN A 47 6.28 -10.54 -22.05
C GLN A 47 5.93 -9.18 -21.44
N ARG A 48 4.74 -8.63 -21.73
CA ARG A 48 4.27 -7.35 -21.18
C ARG A 48 4.21 -7.32 -19.65
N ARG A 49 3.91 -8.46 -19.02
CA ARG A 49 3.85 -8.60 -17.56
C ARG A 49 5.26 -8.67 -16.97
N ILE A 50 6.15 -9.44 -17.61
CA ILE A 50 7.55 -9.58 -17.19
C ILE A 50 8.21 -8.20 -17.26
N GLU A 51 8.09 -7.51 -18.39
CA GLU A 51 8.60 -6.14 -18.60
C GLU A 51 8.08 -5.16 -17.54
N GLY A 52 6.77 -5.17 -17.26
CA GLY A 52 6.16 -4.29 -16.26
C GLY A 52 6.61 -4.58 -14.81
N MET A 53 6.87 -5.84 -14.48
CA MET A 53 7.38 -6.24 -13.16
C MET A 53 8.88 -5.97 -13.01
N LEU A 54 9.69 -6.23 -14.04
CA LEU A 54 11.12 -5.91 -14.05
C LEU A 54 11.35 -4.41 -13.98
N THR A 55 10.60 -3.61 -14.75
CA THR A 55 10.66 -2.14 -14.66
C THR A 55 10.29 -1.66 -13.25
N LEU A 56 9.32 -2.31 -12.60
CA LEU A 56 8.93 -1.96 -11.23
C LEU A 56 10.03 -2.28 -10.21
N ALA A 57 10.72 -3.42 -10.37
CA ALA A 57 11.85 -3.79 -9.53
C ALA A 57 13.04 -2.85 -9.74
N ALA A 58 13.35 -2.49 -10.99
CA ALA A 58 14.43 -1.54 -11.31
C ALA A 58 14.16 -0.11 -10.79
N GLU A 59 12.88 0.33 -10.74
CA GLU A 59 12.49 1.61 -10.14
C GLU A 59 12.48 1.58 -8.59
N GLU A 60 12.58 0.41 -7.98
CA GLU A 60 12.44 0.25 -6.54
C GLU A 60 13.70 0.70 -5.79
N LEU A 61 13.52 1.36 -4.64
CA LEU A 61 14.63 1.76 -3.79
C LEU A 61 15.31 0.52 -3.20
N SER A 62 16.56 0.30 -3.59
CA SER A 62 17.45 -0.73 -3.02
C SER A 62 17.93 -0.37 -1.60
N SER A 63 17.97 0.92 -1.26
CA SER A 63 18.44 1.42 0.03
C SER A 63 17.57 1.01 1.23
N SER A 64 16.32 0.58 1.01
CA SER A 64 15.41 0.14 2.06
C SER A 64 15.03 -1.33 1.84
N PRO A 65 15.39 -2.25 2.74
CA PRO A 65 15.10 -3.67 2.54
C PRO A 65 13.59 -3.99 2.66
N LEU A 66 12.88 -3.30 3.56
CA LEU A 66 11.46 -3.53 3.83
C LEU A 66 10.57 -2.47 3.18
N TYR A 67 9.26 -2.78 3.12
CA TYR A 67 8.22 -1.89 2.61
C TYR A 67 7.13 -1.63 3.65
N TYR A 68 6.47 -0.49 3.50
CA TYR A 68 5.32 -0.11 4.31
C TYR A 68 4.04 -0.26 3.51
N VAL A 69 2.96 -0.62 4.21
CA VAL A 69 1.61 -0.64 3.64
C VAL A 69 0.74 0.30 4.46
N MET A 70 0.38 1.43 3.85
CA MET A 70 -0.35 2.49 4.55
C MET A 70 -1.73 2.04 5.07
N ASN A 71 -2.36 1.06 4.40
CA ASN A 71 -3.61 0.46 4.89
C ASN A 71 -3.46 -0.14 6.29
N HIS A 72 -2.35 -0.84 6.53
CA HIS A 72 -2.06 -1.48 7.81
C HIS A 72 -1.75 -0.43 8.88
N LEU A 73 -0.93 0.58 8.56
CA LEU A 73 -0.63 1.71 9.45
C LEU A 73 -1.88 2.48 9.87
N CYS A 74 -2.72 2.89 8.91
CA CYS A 74 -3.99 3.56 9.18
C CYS A 74 -4.96 2.66 9.98
N GLY A 75 -4.93 1.34 9.75
CA GLY A 75 -5.76 0.36 10.45
C GLY A 75 -5.39 0.18 11.93
N MET A 76 -4.12 0.39 12.29
CA MET A 76 -3.66 0.41 13.67
C MET A 76 -4.17 1.65 14.43
N VAL A 77 -4.24 2.79 13.73
CA VAL A 77 -4.69 4.09 14.27
C VAL A 77 -6.19 4.34 14.03
N LYS A 78 -6.92 3.36 13.46
CA LYS A 78 -8.35 3.42 13.07
C LYS A 78 -8.74 4.69 12.33
N THR A 79 -7.85 5.15 11.45
CA THR A 79 -8.11 6.31 10.61
C THR A 79 -8.59 5.86 9.23
N ARG A 80 -9.43 6.68 8.59
CA ARG A 80 -9.81 6.44 7.20
C ARG A 80 -8.57 6.53 6.32
N ARG A 81 -8.39 5.54 5.46
CA ARG A 81 -7.27 5.55 4.52
C ARG A 81 -7.45 6.63 3.43
N GLY A 82 -6.40 7.40 3.20
CA GLY A 82 -6.27 8.31 2.06
C GLY A 82 -5.96 7.62 0.73
N LYS A 83 -5.71 8.44 -0.30
CA LYS A 83 -5.15 7.95 -1.56
C LYS A 83 -3.65 7.73 -1.37
N ASP A 84 -3.11 6.69 -1.99
CA ASP A 84 -1.69 6.36 -1.93
C ASP A 84 -0.80 7.53 -2.40
N MET A 85 -1.32 8.28 -3.38
CA MET A 85 -0.71 9.51 -3.91
C MET A 85 -0.51 10.62 -2.87
N ASP A 86 -1.41 10.76 -1.91
CA ASP A 86 -1.33 11.82 -0.90
C ASP A 86 -0.16 11.54 0.05
N PHE A 87 0.02 10.27 0.43
CA PHE A 87 1.14 9.83 1.28
C PHE A 87 2.48 9.88 0.56
N ARG A 88 2.53 9.45 -0.72
CA ARG A 88 3.74 9.60 -1.54
C ARG A 88 4.14 11.06 -1.66
N SER A 89 3.16 11.95 -1.92
CA SER A 89 3.44 13.38 -2.04
C SER A 89 3.96 13.96 -0.73
N ALA A 90 3.39 13.56 0.42
CA ALA A 90 3.86 14.02 1.71
C ALA A 90 5.30 13.63 2.01
N LEU A 91 5.68 12.39 1.71
CA LEU A 91 7.06 11.90 1.87
C LEU A 91 8.05 12.65 0.96
N LEU A 92 7.68 12.87 -0.30
CA LEU A 92 8.50 13.63 -1.25
C LEU A 92 8.65 15.09 -0.83
N ASN A 93 7.56 15.73 -0.39
CA ASN A 93 7.58 17.11 0.12
C ASN A 93 8.45 17.27 1.37
N SER A 94 8.57 16.23 2.20
CA SER A 94 9.47 16.21 3.35
C SER A 94 10.94 15.91 3.00
N GLY A 95 11.26 15.67 1.72
CA GLY A 95 12.62 15.39 1.26
C GLY A 95 13.03 13.92 1.33
N TYR A 96 12.09 13.00 1.59
CA TYR A 96 12.33 11.57 1.60
C TYR A 96 12.05 10.96 0.22
N SER A 97 12.82 9.94 -0.16
CA SER A 97 12.61 9.19 -1.40
C SER A 97 11.52 8.14 -1.21
N VAL A 98 10.73 7.89 -2.26
CA VAL A 98 9.65 6.91 -2.25
C VAL A 98 9.61 6.14 -3.57
N SER A 99 9.54 4.81 -3.49
CA SER A 99 9.28 3.95 -4.63
C SER A 99 8.09 3.03 -4.38
N CYS A 100 7.51 2.50 -5.46
CA CYS A 100 6.64 1.34 -5.35
C CYS A 100 7.47 0.08 -5.03
N THR A 101 6.83 -1.01 -4.61
CA THR A 101 7.51 -2.29 -4.37
C THR A 101 6.95 -3.40 -5.25
N HIS A 102 7.81 -4.20 -5.88
CA HIS A 102 7.37 -5.36 -6.67
C HIS A 102 6.64 -6.40 -5.81
N ALA A 103 6.92 -6.47 -4.50
CA ALA A 103 6.33 -7.44 -3.57
C ALA A 103 4.83 -7.19 -3.27
N ASN A 104 4.36 -5.93 -3.30
CA ASN A 104 2.98 -5.60 -2.92
C ASN A 104 2.44 -4.35 -3.62
N LYS A 105 1.29 -4.48 -4.29
CA LYS A 105 0.59 -3.39 -4.99
C LYS A 105 0.25 -2.18 -4.14
N ASN A 106 -0.07 -2.41 -2.86
CA ASN A 106 -0.45 -1.36 -1.93
C ASN A 106 0.71 -0.92 -1.04
N GLY A 107 1.92 -1.42 -1.31
CA GLY A 107 3.12 -1.11 -0.56
C GLY A 107 3.97 -0.03 -1.24
N PHE A 108 4.81 0.62 -0.45
CA PHE A 108 5.88 1.48 -0.94
C PHE A 108 7.10 1.37 -0.03
N LYS A 109 8.28 1.58 -0.60
CA LYS A 109 9.53 1.71 0.14
C LYS A 109 9.87 3.18 0.30
N THR A 110 10.55 3.50 1.39
CA THR A 110 11.02 4.86 1.67
C THR A 110 12.25 4.81 2.56
N ASN A 111 13.13 5.80 2.41
CA ASN A 111 14.25 6.04 3.31
C ASN A 111 13.85 6.75 4.62
N ALA A 112 12.58 7.14 4.77
CA ALA A 112 12.09 7.81 5.96
C ALA A 112 12.21 6.91 7.21
N PRO A 113 12.64 7.45 8.36
CA PRO A 113 12.73 6.67 9.59
C PRO A 113 11.33 6.22 10.05
N PRO A 114 11.23 5.08 10.78
CA PRO A 114 9.95 4.57 11.27
C PRO A 114 9.17 5.58 12.14
N GLU A 115 9.88 6.45 12.86
CA GLU A 115 9.27 7.51 13.67
C GLU A 115 8.51 8.53 12.80
N PHE A 116 9.12 8.97 11.71
CA PHE A 116 8.50 9.85 10.73
C PHE A 116 7.27 9.20 10.08
N MET A 117 7.30 7.89 9.82
CA MET A 117 6.14 7.16 9.30
C MET A 117 4.94 7.24 10.24
N TRP A 118 5.17 7.24 11.55
CA TRP A 118 4.11 7.45 12.54
C TRP A 118 3.65 8.91 12.63
N ASP A 119 4.55 9.88 12.48
CA ASP A 119 4.22 11.31 12.35
C ASP A 119 3.30 11.55 11.15
N LEU A 120 3.63 10.96 10.00
CA LEU A 120 2.83 11.02 8.78
C LEU A 120 1.40 10.51 9.00
N VAL A 121 1.25 9.36 9.69
CA VAL A 121 -0.06 8.78 9.99
C VAL A 121 -0.84 9.63 10.99
N ARG A 122 -0.17 10.21 11.99
CA ARG A 122 -0.77 11.14 12.96
C ARG A 122 -1.25 12.42 12.27
N ALA A 123 -0.43 13.03 11.42
CA ALA A 123 -0.80 14.19 10.60
C ALA A 123 -2.00 13.89 9.70
N TRP A 124 -2.01 12.71 9.06
CA TRP A 124 -3.15 12.27 8.24
C TRP A 124 -4.44 12.10 9.06
N ARG A 125 -4.34 11.55 10.27
CA ARG A 125 -5.47 11.45 11.20
C ARG A 125 -6.00 12.84 11.54
N ARG A 126 -5.14 13.78 11.93
CA ARG A 126 -5.55 15.17 12.24
C ARG A 126 -6.29 15.81 11.06
N LYS A 127 -5.75 15.69 9.84
CA LYS A 127 -6.39 16.17 8.60
C LYS A 127 -7.77 15.55 8.39
N THR A 128 -7.88 14.22 8.48
CA THR A 128 -9.15 13.50 8.32
C THR A 128 -10.18 13.93 9.38
N LEU A 129 -9.73 14.13 10.62
CA LEU A 129 -10.56 14.58 11.73
C LEU A 129 -11.01 16.03 11.57
N ALA A 130 -10.23 16.88 10.90
CA ALA A 130 -10.59 18.26 10.58
C ALA A 130 -11.60 18.34 9.43
N GLU A 131 -11.46 17.49 8.41
CA GLU A 131 -12.41 17.39 7.28
C GLU A 131 -13.77 16.80 7.69
N ASP A 132 -13.81 16.01 8.77
CA ASP A 132 -15.03 15.40 9.27
C ASP A 132 -15.94 16.42 9.98
N LYS A 133 -16.95 16.92 9.25
CA LYS A 133 -17.95 17.89 9.71
C LYS A 133 -18.88 17.38 10.83
N ARG A 134 -18.76 16.12 11.26
CA ARG A 134 -19.61 15.57 12.32
C ARG A 134 -19.29 16.23 13.68
N PRO A 135 -20.31 16.53 14.51
CA PRO A 135 -20.07 17.15 15.81
C PRO A 135 -19.25 16.23 16.73
N GLN A 136 -18.29 16.82 17.46
CA GLN A 136 -17.35 16.15 18.36
C GLN A 136 -18.04 15.15 19.32
N LYS A 137 -19.19 15.52 19.89
CA LYS A 137 -19.97 14.67 20.80
C LYS A 137 -20.49 13.39 20.14
N LYS A 138 -20.83 13.41 18.85
CA LYS A 138 -21.23 12.21 18.09
C LYS A 138 -20.02 11.37 17.66
N ARG A 139 -18.86 11.99 17.51
CA ARG A 139 -17.59 11.32 17.16
C ARG A 139 -17.03 10.53 18.35
N ALA A 140 -16.97 11.14 19.53
CA ALA A 140 -16.53 10.49 20.77
C ALA A 140 -17.37 9.25 21.12
N THR A 141 -18.67 9.31 20.83
CA THR A 141 -19.62 8.21 21.07
C THR A 141 -19.65 7.18 19.94
N SER A 142 -19.01 7.46 18.80
CA SER A 142 -18.99 6.56 17.65
C SER A 142 -18.30 5.24 17.99
N GLY A 143 -18.77 4.14 17.40
CA GLY A 143 -18.20 2.81 17.62
C GLY A 143 -16.70 2.73 17.28
N THR A 144 -16.20 3.62 16.41
CA THR A 144 -14.77 3.72 16.06
C THR A 144 -13.96 4.31 17.21
N GLU A 145 -14.39 5.43 17.80
CA GLU A 145 -13.66 6.10 18.88
C GLU A 145 -13.74 5.29 20.19
N ARG A 146 -14.87 4.62 20.44
CA ARG A 146 -15.00 3.65 21.53
C ARG A 146 -14.03 2.48 21.40
N ARG A 147 -13.85 1.96 20.17
CA ARG A 147 -12.90 0.87 19.87
C ARG A 147 -11.45 1.33 19.94
N LEU A 148 -11.19 2.61 19.71
CA LEU A 148 -9.87 3.23 19.90
C LEU A 148 -9.49 3.27 21.37
N ARG A 149 -10.37 3.80 22.24
CA ARG A 149 -10.16 3.81 23.70
C ARG A 149 -10.03 2.41 24.31
N ALA A 150 -10.63 1.41 23.67
CA ALA A 150 -10.53 0.02 24.13
C ALA A 150 -9.18 -0.66 23.82
N ARG A 151 -8.27 -0.03 23.05
CA ARG A 151 -6.99 -0.63 22.66
C ARG A 151 -5.81 0.21 23.17
N PRO A 152 -5.11 -0.23 24.24
CA PRO A 152 -4.02 0.55 24.84
C PRO A 152 -2.87 0.81 23.85
N GLY A 153 -2.61 -0.12 22.93
CA GLY A 153 -1.56 0.06 21.92
C GLY A 153 -1.82 1.20 20.94
N THR A 154 -3.09 1.47 20.58
CA THR A 154 -3.41 2.59 19.68
C THR A 154 -3.33 3.92 20.42
N GLU A 155 -3.75 3.95 21.68
CA GLU A 155 -3.60 5.12 22.54
C GLU A 155 -2.12 5.50 22.71
N PHE A 156 -1.24 4.53 22.98
CA PHE A 156 0.20 4.78 23.07
C PHE A 156 0.80 5.40 21.81
N LEU A 157 0.43 4.91 20.62
CA LEU A 157 0.90 5.44 19.34
C LEU A 157 0.42 6.89 19.09
N LEU A 158 -0.74 7.25 19.65
CA LEU A 158 -1.35 8.57 19.50
C LEU A 158 -0.93 9.55 20.60
N ALA A 159 -0.63 9.04 21.79
CA ALA A 159 -0.28 9.80 22.99
C ALA A 159 1.15 10.32 22.97
N LYS A 160 2.01 9.77 22.09
CA LYS A 160 3.29 10.40 21.80
C LYS A 160 3.00 11.78 21.22
N ASP A 161 3.24 12.83 22.00
CA ASP A 161 3.32 14.18 21.49
C ASP A 161 4.56 14.27 20.61
N THR A 162 4.35 14.69 19.38
CA THR A 162 5.37 14.81 18.37
C THR A 162 6.23 16.03 18.67
N VAL A 163 7.41 15.81 19.25
CA VAL A 163 8.43 16.85 19.51
C VAL A 163 9.30 17.13 18.27
N SER A 164 9.14 16.35 17.20
CA SER A 164 9.98 16.48 16.02
C SER A 164 9.57 17.72 15.23
N SER A 165 10.49 18.68 15.11
CA SER A 165 10.46 19.83 14.19
C SER A 165 10.15 19.47 12.71
N GLU A 166 9.96 18.19 12.40
CA GLU A 166 9.65 17.61 11.10
C GLU A 166 8.16 17.54 10.76
N GLU A 167 7.25 17.56 11.75
CA GLU A 167 5.80 17.61 11.44
C GLU A 167 5.42 18.85 10.64
N ALA A 168 6.13 19.97 10.87
CA ALA A 168 5.95 21.22 10.15
C ALA A 168 6.28 21.09 8.64
N LYS A 169 6.98 20.03 8.22
CA LYS A 169 7.33 19.77 6.83
C LYS A 169 6.35 18.83 6.11
N ILE A 170 5.38 18.24 6.82
CA ILE A 170 4.46 17.25 6.24
C ILE A 170 3.33 17.95 5.48
N SER A 171 3.53 18.15 4.19
CA SER A 171 2.52 18.70 3.28
C SER A 171 1.88 17.62 2.42
N PHE A 172 0.56 17.47 2.48
CA PHE A 172 -0.19 16.53 1.61
C PHE A 172 -0.55 17.12 0.23
N VAL A 173 0.07 18.23 -0.18
CA VAL A 173 -0.12 18.81 -1.52
C VAL A 173 0.51 17.88 -2.56
N ARG A 174 -0.17 17.67 -3.68
CA ARG A 174 0.25 16.72 -4.71
C ARG A 174 1.63 17.10 -5.28
N HIS A 175 2.60 16.22 -5.14
CA HIS A 175 3.94 16.40 -5.69
C HIS A 175 3.98 15.91 -7.16
N PRO A 176 4.70 16.61 -8.08
CA PRO A 176 4.83 16.19 -9.47
C PRO A 176 5.40 14.78 -9.64
N ASP A 177 6.34 14.38 -8.79
CA ASP A 177 7.02 13.08 -8.85
C ASP A 177 6.32 11.97 -8.06
N ALA A 178 5.16 12.26 -7.46
CA ALA A 178 4.41 11.24 -6.74
C ALA A 178 3.90 10.11 -7.66
N VAL A 179 3.78 10.38 -8.97
CA VAL A 179 3.50 9.35 -9.97
C VAL A 179 4.84 8.91 -10.58
N PRO A 180 5.20 7.62 -10.46
CA PRO A 180 6.46 7.12 -11.02
C PRO A 180 6.48 7.20 -12.55
N ALA A 181 7.67 7.35 -13.12
CA ALA A 181 7.88 7.56 -14.55
C ALA A 181 7.28 6.44 -15.41
N SER A 182 7.45 5.16 -15.06
CA SER A 182 6.85 4.07 -15.85
C SER A 182 5.32 4.07 -15.87
N LYS A 183 4.65 4.67 -14.88
CA LYS A 183 3.20 4.88 -14.93
C LYS A 183 2.80 6.05 -15.84
N LYS A 184 3.62 7.10 -15.91
CA LYS A 184 3.34 8.26 -16.78
C LYS A 184 3.57 7.94 -18.25
N ASN A 185 4.68 7.27 -18.57
CA ASN A 185 5.19 7.24 -19.94
C ASN A 185 4.87 5.95 -20.70
N ARG A 186 4.87 4.78 -20.03
CA ARG A 186 4.88 3.47 -20.71
C ARG A 186 3.63 2.62 -20.49
N SER A 187 2.69 3.07 -19.65
CA SER A 187 1.44 2.36 -19.31
C SER A 187 1.63 0.85 -19.07
N LEU A 188 2.71 0.47 -18.40
CA LEU A 188 3.11 -0.92 -18.21
C LEU A 188 2.17 -1.67 -17.26
N LEU A 189 1.88 -2.93 -17.61
CA LEU A 189 1.13 -3.84 -16.75
C LEU A 189 2.03 -4.37 -15.62
N ARG A 190 1.92 -3.76 -14.44
CA ARG A 190 2.66 -4.18 -13.24
C ARG A 190 2.03 -5.44 -12.63
N TYR A 191 1.00 -5.26 -11.81
CA TYR A 191 0.27 -6.36 -11.19
C TYR A 191 -0.86 -6.84 -12.08
N GLN A 192 -1.05 -8.16 -12.11
CA GLN A 192 -2.14 -8.77 -12.86
C GLN A 192 -3.48 -8.23 -12.37
N MET A 193 -4.27 -7.68 -13.30
CA MET A 193 -5.65 -7.38 -13.01
C MET A 193 -6.45 -8.67 -12.91
N ASN A 194 -7.42 -8.65 -12.02
CA ASN A 194 -8.29 -9.79 -11.81
C ASN A 194 -9.02 -10.15 -13.13
N PRO A 195 -8.87 -11.37 -13.68
CA PRO A 195 -9.36 -11.70 -15.02
C PRO A 195 -10.88 -11.59 -15.19
N ALA A 196 -11.67 -11.77 -14.13
CA ALA A 196 -13.12 -11.65 -14.19
C ALA A 196 -13.70 -10.82 -13.03
N ARG A 197 -14.83 -10.13 -13.29
CA ARG A 197 -15.55 -9.25 -12.34
C ARG A 197 -15.99 -9.95 -11.04
N ASN A 198 -16.18 -11.27 -11.08
CA ASN A 198 -16.63 -12.11 -9.95
C ASN A 198 -15.60 -13.21 -9.62
N TRP A 199 -14.34 -12.98 -9.96
CA TRP A 199 -13.28 -13.93 -9.66
C TRP A 199 -13.01 -13.99 -8.16
N GLY A 200 -13.00 -15.21 -7.64
CA GLY A 200 -12.94 -15.50 -6.21
C GLY A 200 -13.94 -16.60 -5.83
N PRO A 201 -13.96 -17.02 -4.56
CA PRO A 201 -14.88 -18.03 -4.07
C PRO A 201 -16.33 -17.64 -4.41
N LYS A 202 -16.96 -18.43 -5.29
CA LYS A 202 -18.36 -18.21 -5.67
C LYS A 202 -19.27 -18.49 -4.47
N THR A 203 -20.43 -17.85 -4.46
CA THR A 203 -21.46 -18.08 -3.46
C THR A 203 -21.76 -19.57 -3.34
N LYS A 204 -21.94 -20.09 -2.11
CA LYS A 204 -22.31 -21.50 -1.89
C LYS A 204 -23.49 -21.87 -2.78
N ARG A 205 -23.38 -22.99 -3.51
CA ARG A 205 -24.44 -23.50 -4.41
C ARG A 205 -25.74 -23.63 -3.60
N GLN A 206 -26.79 -22.93 -4.03
CA GLN A 206 -28.12 -23.11 -3.47
C GLN A 206 -28.79 -24.27 -4.20
N ILE A 207 -29.31 -25.24 -3.46
CA ILE A 207 -30.15 -26.33 -4.00
C ILE A 207 -31.56 -25.74 -4.10
N ALA A 208 -31.82 -24.94 -5.13
CA ALA A 208 -33.17 -24.48 -5.45
C ALA A 208 -33.26 -24.26 -6.96
N GLU A 209 -34.34 -24.77 -7.56
CA GLU A 209 -34.76 -24.58 -8.94
C GLU A 209 -34.97 -23.10 -9.24
N VAL A 210 -33.89 -22.38 -9.54
CA VAL A 210 -33.99 -21.03 -10.08
C VAL A 210 -33.24 -21.05 -11.40
N GLY A 211 -33.99 -20.80 -12.47
CA GLY A 211 -33.52 -20.83 -13.85
C GLY A 211 -32.29 -19.95 -14.12
N PRO A 212 -31.74 -20.04 -15.34
CA PRO A 212 -30.39 -19.57 -15.71
C PRO A 212 -30.13 -18.06 -15.54
N GLU A 213 -31.12 -17.27 -15.14
CA GLU A 213 -31.10 -15.81 -15.21
C GLU A 213 -30.77 -15.09 -13.89
N SER A 214 -30.62 -15.80 -12.76
CA SER A 214 -30.36 -15.16 -11.45
C SER A 214 -28.93 -15.34 -10.92
N GLU A 215 -27.93 -14.96 -11.70
CA GLU A 215 -26.57 -14.84 -11.18
C GLU A 215 -26.47 -13.70 -10.13
N ASN A 216 -26.65 -14.05 -8.85
CA ASN A 216 -26.43 -13.25 -7.64
C ASN A 216 -27.47 -12.17 -7.24
N PRO A 217 -28.73 -12.55 -6.93
CA PRO A 217 -29.72 -11.61 -6.39
C PRO A 217 -29.30 -10.96 -5.06
N LYS A 218 -28.55 -11.68 -4.21
CA LYS A 218 -28.00 -11.12 -2.96
C LYS A 218 -27.00 -9.99 -3.23
N ARG A 219 -26.13 -10.14 -4.23
CA ARG A 219 -25.11 -9.12 -4.52
C ARG A 219 -25.74 -7.85 -5.09
N ALA A 220 -26.72 -7.98 -5.98
CA ALA A 220 -27.52 -6.85 -6.47
C ALA A 220 -28.23 -6.11 -5.31
N LYS A 221 -28.88 -6.87 -4.41
CA LYS A 221 -29.57 -6.29 -3.23
C LYS A 221 -28.64 -5.53 -2.28
N HIS A 222 -27.35 -5.84 -2.23
CA HIS A 222 -26.41 -5.27 -1.25
C HIS A 222 -25.39 -4.27 -1.84
N GLN A 223 -25.38 -4.04 -3.16
CA GLN A 223 -24.56 -3.00 -3.79
C GLN A 223 -25.24 -1.62 -3.69
N ASN A 224 -24.45 -0.54 -3.64
CA ASN A 224 -24.88 0.87 -3.69
C ASN A 224 -25.86 1.39 -2.62
N LYS A 225 -26.17 0.66 -1.53
CA LYS A 225 -27.08 1.12 -0.46
C LYS A 225 -26.75 2.46 0.23
N ARG A 226 -25.57 3.05 -0.05
CA ARG A 226 -25.10 4.32 0.53
C ARG A 226 -24.84 5.41 -0.50
N LYS A 227 -25.25 5.24 -1.76
CA LYS A 227 -25.11 6.29 -2.78
C LYS A 227 -26.20 7.37 -2.67
N ASP A 228 -27.38 7.00 -2.18
CA ASP A 228 -28.55 7.89 -2.13
C ASP A 228 -28.67 8.70 -0.81
N GLN A 229 -27.56 8.84 -0.07
CA GLN A 229 -27.52 9.60 1.20
C GLN A 229 -26.60 10.82 1.10
N ILE A 230 -26.65 11.54 -0.02
CA ILE A 230 -26.06 12.87 -0.19
C ILE A 230 -27.20 13.86 -0.38
#